data_AF-A0A0T0PYG2-F1
#
_entry.id   AF-A0A0T0PYG2-F1
#
_cell.length_a   1.000
_cell.length_b   1.000
_cell.length_c   1.000
_cell.angle_alpha   90.00
_cell.angle_beta   90.00
_cell.angle_gamma   90.00
#
_symmetry.space_group_name_H-M   'P 1'
#
loop_
_entity.id
_entity.type
_entity.pdbx_description
1 polymer ?
#
loop_
_entity_poly.entity_id
_entity_poly.type
_entity_poly.pdbx_seq_one_letter_code
_entity_poly.pdbx_strand_id
1 'polypeptide(L)'
;MDHSPPAPIESLSFEAALKELEQIVGRLESGDTPLDDAIALYERGSALRGHCAQRLDAAQARIESIRLGSDGAPAGTKPFDPAPTDDR
;
A
#
# COMPACT_ATOMS: atom_id res chain seq x y z
N MET A 1 1.24 34.42 3.11
CA MET A 1 1.63 33.02 3.35
C MET A 1 0.93 32.21 2.28
N ASP A 2 1.67 31.34 1.59
CA ASP A 2 1.11 30.49 0.55
C ASP A 2 0.19 29.45 1.22
N HIS A 3 -1.14 29.64 1.07
CA HIS A 3 -2.16 28.76 1.62
C HIS A 3 -2.67 27.76 0.57
N SER A 4 -1.82 27.36 -0.38
CA SER A 4 -2.22 26.31 -1.32
C SER A 4 -2.53 25.03 -0.53
N PRO A 5 -3.73 24.44 -0.71
CA PRO A 5 -4.09 23.21 -0.03
C PRO A 5 -3.10 22.11 -0.45
N PRO A 6 -2.68 21.25 0.49
CA PRO A 6 -1.78 20.17 0.17
C PRO A 6 -2.43 19.18 -0.79
N ALA A 7 -1.62 18.46 -1.56
CA ALA A 7 -2.13 17.49 -2.51
C ALA A 7 -2.97 16.40 -1.81
N PRO A 8 -4.01 15.85 -2.50
CA PRO A 8 -4.78 14.71 -2.01
C PRO A 8 -3.87 13.52 -1.72
N ILE A 9 -4.03 12.89 -0.56
CA ILE A 9 -3.13 11.83 -0.08
C ILE A 9 -3.18 10.62 -1.02
N GLU A 10 -4.35 10.32 -1.57
CA GLU A 10 -4.60 9.20 -2.49
C GLU A 10 -3.77 9.31 -3.77
N SER A 11 -3.36 10.52 -4.15
CA SER A 11 -2.54 10.78 -5.34
C SER A 11 -1.03 10.64 -5.09
N LEU A 12 -0.59 10.51 -3.83
CA LEU A 12 0.83 10.50 -3.48
C LEU A 12 1.49 9.14 -3.76
N SER A 13 2.76 9.19 -4.18
CA SER A 13 3.63 8.02 -4.14
C SER A 13 3.98 7.66 -2.68
N PHE A 14 4.52 6.47 -2.45
CA PHE A 14 4.97 6.07 -1.12
C PHE A 14 6.05 7.03 -0.59
N GLU A 15 7.03 7.36 -1.42
CA GLU A 15 8.16 8.24 -1.08
C GLU A 15 7.69 9.66 -0.81
N ALA A 16 6.73 10.17 -1.59
CA ALA A 16 6.16 11.49 -1.38
C ALA A 16 5.37 11.55 -0.06
N ALA A 17 4.54 10.55 0.20
CA ALA A 17 3.76 10.47 1.44
C ALA A 17 4.66 10.30 2.68
N LEU A 18 5.72 9.49 2.57
CA LEU A 18 6.70 9.31 3.65
C LEU A 18 7.45 10.60 3.95
N LYS A 19 7.94 11.30 2.91
CA LYS A 19 8.64 12.57 3.06
C LYS A 19 7.76 13.63 3.73
N GLU A 20 6.49 13.70 3.34
CA GLU A 20 5.56 14.63 3.96
C GLU A 20 5.28 14.26 5.42
N LEU A 21 5.13 12.97 5.72
CA LEU A 21 4.96 12.49 7.08
C LEU A 21 6.16 12.85 7.97
N GLU A 22 7.39 12.68 7.48
CA GLU A 22 8.62 13.08 8.20
C GLU A 22 8.64 14.58 8.50
N GLN A 23 8.21 15.41 7.55
CA GLN A 23 8.10 16.86 7.76
C GLN A 23 7.07 17.21 8.82
N ILE A 24 5.91 16.53 8.82
CA ILE A 24 4.87 16.71 9.84
C ILE A 24 5.40 16.34 11.22
N VAL A 25 6.04 15.18 11.35
CA VAL A 25 6.64 14.73 12.61
C VAL A 25 7.64 15.77 13.13
N GLY A 26 8.56 16.22 12.29
CA GLY A 26 9.54 17.24 12.69
C GLY A 26 8.90 18.55 13.16
N ARG A 27 7.77 18.97 12.57
CA ARG A 27 7.02 20.17 13.01
C ARG A 27 6.29 19.96 14.33
N LEU A 28 5.75 18.77 14.58
CA LEU A 28 5.11 18.45 15.85
C LEU A 28 6.14 18.35 16.98
N GLU A 29 7.32 17.79 16.70
CA GLU A 29 8.42 17.65 17.65
C GLU A 29 9.09 18.97 18.03
N SER A 30 9.01 20.01 17.17
CA SER A 30 9.60 21.31 17.50
C SER A 30 8.87 22.03 18.64
N GLY A 31 7.63 21.66 18.96
CA GLY A 31 6.86 22.24 20.06
C GLY A 31 6.34 23.67 19.86
N ASP A 32 6.76 24.35 18.79
CA ASP A 32 6.37 25.72 18.44
C ASP A 32 5.09 25.82 17.59
N THR A 33 4.37 24.71 17.43
CA THR A 33 3.17 24.63 16.60
C THR A 33 1.92 25.01 17.42
N PRO A 34 1.08 25.97 16.98
CA PRO A 34 -0.20 26.27 17.60
C PRO A 34 -1.10 25.04 17.73
N LEU A 35 -1.95 24.98 18.76
CA LEU A 35 -2.78 23.79 19.04
C LEU A 35 -3.63 23.35 17.83
N ASP A 36 -4.32 24.28 17.18
CA ASP A 36 -5.18 23.97 16.03
C ASP A 36 -4.37 23.42 14.85
N ASP A 37 -3.19 23.99 14.60
CA ASP A 37 -2.27 23.50 13.57
C ASP A 37 -1.71 22.12 13.92
N ALA A 38 -1.44 21.87 15.21
CA ALA A 38 -0.94 20.58 15.68
C ALA A 38 -1.99 19.47 15.49
N ILE A 39 -3.26 19.77 15.72
CA ILE A 39 -4.38 18.85 15.45
C ILE A 39 -4.45 18.53 13.95
N ALA A 40 -4.43 19.55 13.08
CA ALA A 40 -4.47 19.35 11.63
C ALA A 40 -3.27 18.55 11.11
N LEU A 41 -2.07 18.82 11.64
CA LEU A 41 -0.85 18.07 11.34
C LEU A 41 -0.96 16.61 11.79
N TYR A 42 -1.49 16.36 12.99
CA TYR A 42 -1.71 15.01 13.49
C TYR A 42 -2.68 14.20 12.62
N GLU A 43 -3.83 14.80 12.27
CA GLU A 43 -4.83 14.15 11.41
C GLU A 43 -4.24 13.81 10.04
N ARG A 44 -3.54 14.77 9.42
CA ARG A 44 -2.87 14.55 8.14
C ARG A 44 -1.77 13.49 8.26
N GLY A 45 -0.96 13.52 9.31
CA GLY A 45 0.08 12.52 9.56
C GLY A 45 -0.50 11.11 9.74
N SER A 46 -1.62 10.98 10.44
CA SER A 46 -2.33 9.71 10.61
C SER A 46 -2.83 9.16 9.27
N ALA A 47 -3.40 10.01 8.42
CA ALA A 47 -3.85 9.62 7.08
C ALA A 47 -2.69 9.22 6.16
N LEU A 48 -1.56 9.97 6.18
CA LEU A 48 -0.36 9.62 5.44
C LEU A 48 0.23 8.27 5.88
N ARG A 49 0.25 8.00 7.19
CA ARG A 49 0.66 6.68 7.70
C ARG A 49 -0.23 5.55 7.18
N GLY A 50 -1.55 5.77 7.17
CA GLY A 50 -2.50 4.81 6.61
C GLY A 50 -2.24 4.53 5.13
N HIS A 51 -2.01 5.58 4.33
CA HIS A 51 -1.66 5.46 2.92
C HIS A 51 -0.36 4.70 2.70
N CYS A 52 0.69 5.03 3.45
CA CYS A 52 1.97 4.31 3.38
C CYS A 52 1.81 2.81 3.67
N ALA A 53 1.03 2.44 4.69
CA ALA A 53 0.75 1.04 5.00
C ALA A 53 0.05 0.34 3.84
N GLN A 54 -1.02 0.94 3.29
CA GLN A 54 -1.75 0.38 2.15
C GLN A 54 -0.85 0.17 0.91
N ARG A 55 0.07 1.11 0.65
CA ARG A 55 1.03 1.01 -0.45
C ARG A 55 2.01 -0.15 -0.25
N LEU A 56 2.47 -0.38 0.98
CA LEU A 56 3.34 -1.50 1.32
C LEU A 56 2.61 -2.84 1.21
N ASP A 57 1.38 -2.92 1.72
CA ASP A 57 0.54 -4.12 1.63
C ASP A 57 0.29 -4.51 0.16
N ALA A 58 -0.04 -3.55 -0.69
CA ALA A 58 -0.23 -3.77 -2.12
C ALA A 58 1.06 -4.24 -2.82
N ALA A 59 2.22 -3.68 -2.43
CA ALA A 59 3.52 -4.11 -2.96
C ALA A 59 3.84 -5.55 -2.55
N GLN A 60 3.59 -5.91 -1.29
CA GLN A 60 3.78 -7.26 -0.77
C GLN A 60 2.90 -8.27 -1.50
N ALA A 61 1.60 -8.00 -1.62
CA ALA A 61 0.65 -8.87 -2.33
C ALA A 61 1.08 -9.12 -3.78
N ARG A 62 1.63 -8.09 -4.45
CA ARG A 62 2.17 -8.23 -5.79
C ARG A 62 3.38 -9.17 -5.83
N ILE A 63 4.31 -9.05 -4.89
CA ILE A 63 5.48 -9.95 -4.80
C ILE A 63 5.04 -11.40 -4.56
N GLU A 64 4.09 -11.61 -3.65
CA GLU A 64 3.54 -12.94 -3.36
C GLU A 64 2.89 -13.58 -4.59
N SER A 65 2.13 -12.81 -5.37
CA SER A 65 1.51 -13.29 -6.62
C SER A 65 2.54 -13.73 -7.67
N ILE A 66 3.67 -13.03 -7.76
CA ILE A 66 4.77 -13.38 -8.67
C ILE A 66 5.41 -14.70 -8.20
N ARG A 67 5.67 -14.83 -6.90
CA ARG A 67 6.29 -16.02 -6.31
C ARG A 67 5.45 -17.29 -6.53
N LEU A 68 4.13 -17.20 -6.31
CA LEU A 68 3.21 -18.31 -6.53
C LEU A 68 3.17 -18.74 -8.00
N GLY A 69 3.31 -17.79 -8.94
CA GLY A 69 3.41 -18.10 -10.37
C GLY A 69 4.72 -18.81 -10.77
N SER A 70 5.80 -18.60 -10.01
CA SER A 70 7.11 -19.21 -10.28
C SER A 70 7.34 -20.56 -9.58
N ASP A 71 6.61 -20.90 -8.51
CA ASP A 71 6.82 -22.12 -7.70
C ASP A 71 5.88 -23.31 -8.04
N GLY A 72 5.30 -23.35 -9.25
CA GLY A 72 5.15 -24.62 -9.98
C GLY A 72 3.86 -25.44 -9.84
N ALA A 73 2.70 -24.92 -10.24
CA ALA A 73 1.60 -25.75 -10.74
C ALA A 73 0.84 -25.06 -11.89
N PRO A 74 0.68 -25.68 -13.07
CA PRO A 74 -0.09 -25.09 -14.15
C PRO A 74 -1.60 -25.12 -13.81
N ALA A 75 -2.25 -23.97 -13.97
CA ALA A 75 -3.71 -23.85 -13.99
C ALA A 75 -4.27 -24.45 -15.29
N GLY A 76 -4.17 -25.77 -15.44
CA GLY A 76 -4.65 -26.42 -16.66
C GLY A 76 -4.17 -27.85 -16.84
N THR A 77 -4.68 -28.78 -16.04
CA THR A 77 -4.73 -30.19 -16.45
C THR A 77 -6.18 -30.64 -16.41
N LYS A 78 -6.73 -30.94 -17.59
CA LYS A 78 -7.99 -31.70 -17.69
C LYS A 78 -7.66 -33.17 -17.34
N PRO A 79 -8.50 -33.85 -16.52
CA PRO A 79 -8.34 -35.27 -16.27
C PRO A 79 -8.29 -36.05 -17.59
N PHE A 80 -7.33 -36.97 -17.71
CA PHE A 80 -7.32 -37.97 -18.77
C PHE A 80 -8.48 -38.93 -18.53
N ASP A 81 -9.39 -39.02 -19.49
CA ASP A 81 -10.53 -39.94 -19.45
C ASP A 81 -10.09 -41.27 -20.08
N PRO A 82 -9.87 -42.34 -19.30
CA PRO A 82 -9.53 -43.63 -19.87
C PRO A 82 -10.77 -44.21 -20.54
N ALA A 83 -10.69 -44.41 -21.86
CA ALA A 83 -11.70 -45.09 -22.67
C ALA A 83 -12.06 -46.47 -22.06
N PRO A 84 -13.29 -46.97 -22.28
CA PRO A 84 -13.76 -48.19 -21.61
C PRO A 84 -13.02 -49.41 -22.15
N THR A 85 -12.42 -50.19 -21.24
CA THR A 85 -11.93 -51.53 -21.55
C THR A 85 -13.13 -52.45 -21.82
N ASP A 86 -13.22 -52.90 -23.08
CA ASP A 86 -14.07 -54.00 -23.55
C ASP A 86 -13.57 -55.31 -22.90
N ASP A 87 -14.31 -55.81 -21.91
CA ASP A 87 -14.08 -57.09 -21.25
C ASP A 87 -14.90 -58.17 -21.98
N ARG A 88 -14.20 -59.07 -22.68
CA ARG A 88 -14.74 -60.31 -23.22
C ARG A 88 -13.88 -61.50 -22.85
#